data_AF-A0A336MUX4-F1
#
_entry.id   AF-A0A336MUX4-F1
#
_cell.length_a   1.000
_cell.length_b   1.000
_cell.length_c   1.000
_cell.angle_alpha   90.00
_cell.angle_beta   90.00
_cell.angle_gamma   90.00
#
_symmetry.space_group_name_H-M   'P 1'
#
loop_
_entity.id
_entity.type
_entity.pdbx_description
1 polymer ?
#
loop_
_entity_poly.entity_id
_entity_poly.type
_entity_poly.pdbx_seq_one_letter_code
_entity_poly.pdbx_strand_id
1 'polypeptide(L)' 'MAQDKGYPPLQRTVEVQIDVVDRANNPPVWDQSVYGPIYVKENMPVGGKVASIKARLDSINSNIV' A
#
# COMPACT_ATOMS: atom_id res chain seq x y z
N MET A 1 -23.00 -17.83 15.37
CA MET A 1 -23.90 -18.72 16.13
C MET A 1 -23.84 -20.10 15.51
N ALA A 2 -23.72 -21.14 16.32
CA ALA A 2 -23.81 -22.53 15.88
C ALA A 2 -25.03 -23.16 16.55
N GLN A 3 -25.80 -23.95 15.80
CA GLN A 3 -27.00 -24.62 16.26
C GLN A 3 -27.01 -26.05 15.73
N ASP A 4 -27.32 -27.02 16.59
CA ASP A 4 -27.47 -28.42 16.18
C ASP A 4 -28.88 -28.73 15.64
N LYS A 5 -29.06 -29.93 15.09
CA LYS A 5 -30.35 -30.42 14.56
C LYS A 5 -31.14 -31.26 15.58
N GLY A 6 -30.82 -31.14 16.87
CA GLY A 6 -31.52 -31.88 17.93
C GLY A 6 -32.95 -31.36 18.17
N TYR A 7 -33.73 -32.09 18.97
CA TYR A 7 -35.04 -31.64 19.45
C TYR A 7 -35.14 -31.84 20.98
N PRO A 8 -35.12 -30.76 21.79
CA PRO A 8 -34.95 -29.36 21.38
C PRO A 8 -33.52 -29.07 20.88
N PRO A 9 -33.34 -28.13 19.93
CA PRO A 9 -32.01 -27.80 19.41
C PRO A 9 -31.19 -27.03 20.44
N LEU A 10 -29.90 -27.33 20.55
CA LEU A 10 -28.97 -26.56 21.36
C LEU A 10 -28.23 -25.54 20.49
N GLN A 11 -27.96 -24.37 21.04
CA GLN A 11 -27.25 -23.30 20.36
C GLN A 11 -26.16 -22.68 21.22
N ARG A 12 -25.07 -22.24 20.58
CA ARG A 12 -23.98 -21.52 21.25
C ARG A 12 -23.43 -20.41 20.35
N THR A 13 -22.96 -19.33 20.97
CA THR A 13 -22.29 -18.23 20.30
C THR A 13 -20.87 -18.10 20.86
N VAL A 14 -19.94 -17.72 20.00
CA VAL A 14 -18.56 -17.39 20.36
C VAL A 14 -18.23 -16.04 19.75
N GLU A 15 -17.49 -15.23 20.49
CA GLU A 15 -16.95 -13.97 20.02
C GLU A 15 -15.62 -14.23 19.31
N VAL A 16 -15.43 -13.60 18.14
CA VAL A 16 -14.21 -13.72 17.35
C VAL A 16 -13.60 -12.34 17.22
N GLN A 17 -12.41 -12.17 17.78
CA GLN A 17 -11.61 -10.96 17.59
C GLN A 17 -10.81 -11.09 16.30
N ILE A 18 -10.91 -10.09 15.42
CA ILE A 18 -10.18 -10.03 14.16
C ILE A 18 -9.22 -8.86 14.23
N ASP A 19 -7.93 -9.17 14.34
CA ASP A 19 -6.88 -8.15 14.26
C ASP A 19 -6.51 -7.94 12.79
N VAL A 20 -6.92 -6.81 12.23
CA VAL A 20 -6.54 -6.43 10.87
C VAL A 20 -5.14 -5.82 10.92
N VAL A 21 -4.14 -6.61 10.56
CA VAL A 21 -2.77 -6.12 10.40
C VAL A 21 -2.60 -5.64 8.97
N ASP A 22 -2.46 -4.33 8.79
CA ASP A 22 -2.05 -3.78 7.50
C ASP A 22 -0.63 -4.27 7.19
N ARG A 23 -0.50 -5.13 6.18
CA ARG A 23 0.81 -5.45 5.63
C ARG A 23 1.25 -4.19 4.90
N ALA A 24 2.21 -3.49 5.50
CA ALA A 24 2.85 -2.27 5.00
C ALA A 24 3.47 -2.41 3.59
N ASN A 25 2.61 -2.65 2.60
CA ASN A 25 2.93 -2.74 1.20
C ASN A 25 2.60 -1.40 0.55
N ASN A 26 3.27 -0.35 1.05
CA ASN A 26 3.23 0.96 0.42
C ASN A 26 4.47 1.13 -0.46
N PRO A 27 4.40 0.76 -1.74
CA PRO A 27 5.46 1.08 -2.66
C PRO A 27 5.62 2.61 -2.73
N PRO A 28 6.85 3.11 -2.94
CA PRO A 28 7.08 4.54 -3.07
C PRO A 28 6.35 5.07 -4.32
N VAL A 29 5.69 6.21 -4.15
CA VAL A 29 4.94 6.90 -5.20
C VAL A 29 5.83 7.95 -5.83
N TRP A 30 5.93 7.93 -7.16
CA TRP A 30 6.65 8.94 -7.94
C TRP A 30 6.10 10.34 -7.68
N ASP A 31 6.98 11.36 -7.65
CA ASP A 31 6.55 12.73 -7.44
C ASP A 31 5.93 13.40 -8.66
N GLN A 32 6.14 12.83 -9.86
CA GLN A 32 5.51 13.25 -11.09
C GLN A 32 4.98 12.04 -11.87
N SER A 33 3.90 12.23 -12.62
CA SER A 33 3.38 11.22 -13.56
C SER A 33 4.23 11.14 -14.83
N VAL A 34 4.77 12.28 -15.27
CA VAL A 34 5.64 12.41 -16.45
C VAL A 34 6.72 13.46 -16.16
N TYR A 35 7.99 13.15 -16.41
CA TYR A 35 9.13 14.04 -16.14
C TYR A 35 9.70 14.76 -17.38
N GLY A 36 9.11 14.55 -18.55
CA GLY A 36 9.65 15.00 -19.84
C GLY A 36 8.92 16.17 -20.50
N PRO A 37 9.43 16.67 -21.66
CA PRO A 37 10.60 16.16 -22.39
C PRO A 37 11.94 16.63 -21.80
N ILE A 38 12.92 15.73 -21.71
CA ILE A 38 14.28 16.02 -21.22
C ILE A 38 15.20 16.12 -22.44
N TYR A 39 15.89 17.26 -22.59
CA TYR A 39 16.84 17.50 -23.68
C TYR A 39 18.28 17.44 -23.16
N VAL A 40 19.13 16.71 -23.86
CA VAL A 40 20.54 16.52 -23.52
C VAL A 40 21.40 17.06 -24.65
N LYS A 41 22.48 17.79 -24.31
CA LYS A 41 23.43 18.29 -25.30
C LYS A 41 24.26 17.15 -25.88
N GLU A 42 24.51 17.19 -27.19
CA GLU A 42 25.25 16.16 -27.92
C GLU A 42 26.68 15.93 -27.39
N ASN A 43 27.30 16.96 -26.84
CA ASN A 43 28.68 16.95 -26.35
C ASN A 43 28.77 16.74 -24.83
N MET A 44 27.73 16.18 -24.20
CA MET A 44 27.77 15.92 -22.76
C MET A 44 28.85 14.86 -22.44
N PRO A 45 29.76 15.14 -21.50
CA PRO A 45 30.80 14.19 -21.13
C PRO A 45 30.22 12.93 -20.47
N VAL A 46 30.96 11.83 -20.59
CA VAL A 46 30.61 10.56 -19.93
C VAL A 46 30.50 10.78 -18.42
N GLY A 47 29.39 10.34 -17.83
CA GLY A 47 29.07 10.55 -16.42
C GLY A 47 28.28 11.84 -16.12
N GLY A 48 27.94 12.65 -17.13
CA GLY A 48 27.06 13.79 -16.96
C GLY A 48 25.66 13.39 -16.46
N LYS A 49 25.12 14.14 -15.50
CA LYS A 49 23.78 13.91 -14.96
C LYS A 49 22.71 14.41 -15.93
N VAL A 50 21.79 13.53 -16.33
CA VAL A 50 20.69 13.83 -17.27
C VAL A 50 19.43 14.32 -16.54
N ALA A 51 19.05 13.65 -15.47
CA ALA A 51 17.86 13.99 -14.69
C ALA A 51 18.00 13.50 -13.24
N SER A 52 17.20 14.08 -12.35
CA SER A 52 17.04 13.64 -10.96
C SER A 52 15.54 13.54 -10.69
N ILE A 53 15.08 12.36 -10.31
CA ILE A 53 13.67 12.10 -9.99
C ILE A 53 13.52 11.72 -8.52
N LYS A 54 12.33 11.89 -7.96
CA LYS A 54 12.05 11.61 -6.55
C LYS A 54 10.80 10.74 -6.43
N ALA A 55 10.81 9.87 -5.43
CA ALA A 55 9.63 9.16 -4.98
C ALA A 55 9.45 9.37 -3.48
N ARG A 56 8.21 9.30 -3.00
CA ARG A 56 7.85 9.42 -1.59
C ARG A 56 7.12 8.17 -1.12
N LEU A 57 7.35 7.76 0.12
CA LEU A 57 6.50 6.76 0.74
C LEU A 57 5.13 7.39 0.98
N ASP A 58 4.07 6.76 0.51
CA ASP A 58 2.73 7.14 0.94
C ASP A 58 2.51 6.50 2.31
N SER A 59 2.89 7.15 3.40
CA SER A 59 2.53 6.65 4.73
C SER A 59 1.04 6.90 4.92
N ILE A 60 0.25 5.85 5.00
CA ILE A 60 -1.20 5.93 5.21
C ILE A 60 -1.46 6.73 6.47
N ASN A 61 -2.12 7.88 6.35
CA ASN A 61 -2.64 8.61 7.49
C ASN A 61 -3.92 7.92 8.00
N SER A 62 -3.76 7.13 9.06
CA SER A 62 -4.49 7.23 10.33
C SER A 62 -6.02 7.37 10.27
N ASN A 63 -6.76 6.32 9.90
CA ASN A 63 -8.21 6.22 10.19
C ASN A 63 -8.66 4.78 10.46
N ILE A 64 -7.89 4.02 11.24
CA ILE A 64 -8.38 2.79 11.84
C ILE A 64 -8.33 3.01 13.35
N VAL A 65 -9.46 3.49 13.88
CA VAL A 65 -9.86 3.33 15.29
C VAL A 65 -10.82 2.15 15.33
#